data_AF-A0A7Y6AHG1-F1
#
_entry.id   AF-A0A7Y6AHG1-F1
#
_cell.length_a   1.000
_cell.length_b   1.000
_cell.length_c   1.000
_cell.angle_alpha   90.00
_cell.angle_beta   90.00
_cell.angle_gamma   90.00
#
_symmetry.space_group_name_H-M   'P 1'
#
loop_
_entity.id
_entity.type
_entity.pdbx_description
1 polymer ?
#
loop_
_entity_poly.entity_id
_entity_poly.type
_entity_poly.pdbx_seq_one_letter_code
_entity_poly.pdbx_strand_id
1 'polypeptide(L)'
;ADRLVELALGAPAGHVPDMGGPHVYEASDLARSWLRAAGKKRWVLPTRIPGKAGAGFRSGALTTPRNAVGVKSWEEYLTAKVAH
;
A
#
# COMPACT_ATOMS: atom_id res chain seq x y z
N ALA A 1 7.46 -6.43 -12.49
CA ALA A 1 7.85 -5.29 -11.62
C ALA A 1 8.35 -4.14 -12.48
N ASP A 2 7.68 -3.95 -13.62
CA ASP A 2 8.41 -3.62 -14.83
C ASP A 2 8.57 -2.11 -14.97
N ARG A 3 7.59 -1.35 -14.48
CA ARG A 3 7.65 0.11 -14.44
C ARG A 3 8.76 0.64 -13.52
N LEU A 4 8.96 0.03 -12.36
CA LEU A 4 10.04 0.43 -11.44
C LEU A 4 11.41 0.12 -12.05
N VAL A 5 11.55 -1.05 -12.70
CA VAL A 5 12.79 -1.46 -13.38
C VAL A 5 13.09 -0.51 -14.55
N GLU A 6 12.09 -0.18 -15.37
CA GLU A 6 12.22 0.78 -16.47
C GLU A 6 12.73 2.14 -15.98
N LEU A 7 12.15 2.67 -14.90
CA LEU A 7 12.57 3.94 -14.32
C LEU A 7 13.97 3.91 -13.73
N ALA A 8 14.37 2.78 -13.13
CA ALA A 8 15.69 2.61 -12.54
C ALA A 8 16.80 2.47 -13.60
N LEU A 9 16.48 1.89 -14.76
CA LEU A 9 17.43 1.67 -15.86
C LEU A 9 17.49 2.83 -16.86
N GLY A 10 16.53 3.75 -16.81
CA GLY A 10 16.47 4.93 -17.67
C GLY A 10 17.33 6.10 -17.19
N ALA A 11 17.28 7.21 -17.93
CA ALA A 11 17.87 8.47 -17.49
C ALA A 11 17.08 9.07 -16.30
N PRO A 12 17.71 9.88 -15.43
CA PRO A 12 17.03 10.54 -14.31
C PRO A 12 15.81 11.33 -14.78
N ALA A 13 14.62 10.92 -14.34
CA ALA A 13 13.34 11.46 -14.80
C ALA A 13 12.66 12.44 -13.81
N GLY A 14 13.34 12.79 -12.71
CA GLY A 14 12.76 13.65 -11.66
C GLY A 14 11.60 12.98 -10.92
N HIS A 15 10.59 13.77 -10.53
CA HIS A 15 9.41 13.26 -9.84
C HIS A 15 8.42 12.62 -10.83
N VAL A 16 8.51 11.31 -10.95
CA VAL A 16 7.59 10.50 -11.73
C VAL A 16 6.24 10.35 -11.02
N PRO A 17 5.13 10.12 -11.74
CA PRO A 17 3.84 9.85 -11.13
C PRO A 17 3.91 8.70 -10.11
N ASP A 18 3.25 8.87 -8.97
CA ASP A 18 3.20 7.87 -7.91
C ASP A 18 2.64 6.55 -8.43
N MET A 19 3.24 5.44 -8.02
CA MET A 19 2.87 4.08 -8.42
C MET A 19 2.28 3.33 -7.23
N GLY A 20 1.24 2.54 -7.45
CA GLY A 20 0.72 1.63 -6.43
C GLY A 20 0.20 0.31 -6.98
N GLY A 21 -0.24 -0.55 -6.07
CA GLY A 21 -0.84 -1.84 -6.39
C GLY A 21 -2.27 -1.71 -6.94
N PRO A 22 -2.89 -2.84 -7.30
CA PRO A 22 -4.17 -2.86 -8.01
C PRO A 22 -5.36 -2.40 -7.17
N HIS A 23 -5.20 -2.33 -5.85
CA HIS A 23 -6.28 -2.05 -4.90
C HIS A 23 -5.86 -1.01 -3.87
N VAL A 24 -6.82 -0.17 -3.49
CA VAL A 24 -6.72 0.72 -2.34
C VAL A 24 -7.35 0.00 -1.16
N TYR A 25 -6.67 0.02 -0.02
CA TYR A 25 -7.12 -0.66 1.20
C TYR A 25 -7.28 0.34 2.34
N GLU A 26 -8.24 0.04 3.21
CA GLU A 26 -8.27 0.64 4.53
C GLU A 26 -7.06 0.18 5.35
N ALA A 27 -6.40 1.13 6.02
CA ALA A 27 -5.20 0.83 6.81
C ALA A 27 -5.46 -0.21 7.92
N SER A 28 -6.67 -0.21 8.50
CA SER A 28 -7.06 -1.21 9.50
C SER A 28 -7.14 -2.61 8.92
N ASP A 29 -7.53 -2.76 7.65
CA ASP A 29 -7.69 -4.06 7.02
C ASP A 29 -6.35 -4.65 6.62
N LEU A 30 -5.40 -3.81 6.16
CA LEU A 30 -3.99 -4.19 5.99
C LEU A 30 -3.40 -4.71 7.31
N ALA A 31 -3.58 -3.98 8.40
CA ALA A 31 -3.06 -4.38 9.71
C ALA A 31 -3.69 -5.69 10.21
N ARG A 32 -5.02 -5.82 10.12
CA ARG A 32 -5.74 -7.03 10.55
C ARG A 32 -5.35 -8.26 9.73
N SER A 33 -5.29 -8.13 8.41
CA SER A 33 -4.92 -9.23 7.52
C SER A 33 -3.47 -9.67 7.72
N TRP A 34 -2.54 -8.73 7.93
CA TRP A 34 -1.16 -9.07 8.29
C TRP A 34 -1.06 -9.79 9.63
N LEU A 35 -1.73 -9.29 10.68
CA LEU A 35 -1.72 -9.93 12.00
C LEU A 35 -2.25 -11.37 11.93
N ARG A 36 -3.31 -11.59 11.15
CA ARG A 36 -3.84 -12.94 10.88
C ARG A 36 -2.81 -13.80 10.16
N ALA A 37 -2.23 -13.33 9.06
CA ALA A 37 -1.23 -14.07 8.29
C ALA A 37 0.03 -14.39 9.12
N ALA A 38 0.44 -13.47 9.99
CA ALA A 38 1.60 -13.62 10.87
C ALA A 38 1.31 -14.40 12.17
N GLY A 39 0.09 -14.91 12.37
CA GLY A 39 -0.30 -15.67 13.57
C GLY A 39 -0.36 -14.87 14.87
N LYS A 40 -0.49 -13.54 14.80
CA LYS A 40 -0.44 -12.63 15.96
C LYS A 40 -1.83 -12.20 16.41
N LYS A 41 -2.12 -12.33 17.71
CA LYS A 41 -3.35 -11.84 18.34
C LYS A 41 -3.12 -10.46 18.96
N ARG A 42 -3.45 -9.39 18.24
CA ARG A 42 -3.36 -7.98 18.70
C ARG A 42 -4.60 -7.20 18.27
N TRP A 43 -4.97 -6.19 19.05
CA TRP A 43 -6.08 -5.29 18.72
C TRP A 43 -5.68 -4.29 17.63
N VAL A 44 -6.60 -4.07 16.68
CA VAL A 44 -6.49 -3.01 15.67
C VAL A 44 -7.66 -2.06 15.87
N LEU A 45 -7.37 -0.88 16.41
CA LEU A 45 -8.36 0.16 16.67
C LEU A 45 -8.26 1.23 15.57
N PRO A 46 -9.36 1.57 14.87
CA PRO A 46 -9.36 2.67 13.92
C PRO A 46 -9.25 3.99 14.69
N THR A 47 -8.11 4.68 14.57
CA THR A 47 -7.89 5.97 15.22
C THR A 47 -8.09 7.10 14.22
N ARG A 48 -8.87 8.11 14.62
CA ARG A 48 -9.03 9.32 13.80
C ARG A 48 -7.82 10.21 14.00
N ILE A 49 -7.08 10.42 12.92
CA ILE A 49 -5.95 11.35 12.92
C ILE A 49 -6.50 12.77 12.70
N PRO A 50 -6.31 13.71 13.65
CA PRO A 50 -6.75 15.08 13.49
C PRO A 50 -5.82 15.90 12.58
N GLY A 51 -6.26 17.10 12.21
CA GLY A 51 -5.45 18.05 11.46
C GLY A 51 -5.21 17.69 9.99
N LYS A 52 -4.23 18.37 9.38
CA LYS A 52 -3.93 18.30 7.94
C LYS A 52 -3.52 16.90 7.49
N ALA A 53 -2.72 16.19 8.28
CA ALA A 53 -2.29 14.83 7.97
C ALA A 53 -3.49 13.89 7.81
N GLY A 54 -4.40 13.89 8.79
CA GLY A 54 -5.60 13.06 8.71
C GLY A 54 -6.56 13.48 7.58
N ALA A 55 -6.61 14.77 7.23
CA ALA A 55 -7.35 15.23 6.05
C ALA A 55 -6.75 14.67 4.76
N GLY A 56 -5.41 14.65 4.64
CA GLY A 56 -4.70 14.04 3.52
C GLY A 56 -4.97 12.54 3.39
N PHE A 57 -5.01 11.80 4.51
CA PHE A 57 -5.35 10.38 4.47
C PHE A 57 -6.78 10.15 3.96
N ARG A 58 -7.75 10.93 4.47
CA ARG A 58 -9.14 10.83 4.02
C ARG A 58 -9.34 11.26 2.57
N SER A 59 -8.50 12.15 2.04
CA SER A 59 -8.54 12.52 0.62
C SER A 59 -7.80 11.53 -0.28
N GLY A 60 -7.22 10.46 0.26
CA GLY A 60 -6.44 9.50 -0.52
C GLY A 60 -5.08 10.02 -0.98
N ALA A 61 -4.47 10.98 -0.27
CA ALA A 61 -3.17 11.53 -0.66
C ALA A 61 -2.01 10.51 -0.62
N LEU A 62 -2.23 9.35 0.01
CA LEU A 62 -1.29 8.22 0.03
C LEU A 62 -1.69 7.08 -0.93
N THR A 63 -2.68 7.31 -1.80
CA THR A 63 -3.21 6.28 -2.71
C THR A 63 -3.05 6.70 -4.16
N THR A 64 -2.97 5.73 -5.05
CA THR A 64 -2.70 5.94 -6.48
C THR A 64 -3.80 5.31 -7.35
N PRO A 65 -5.09 5.59 -7.13
CA PRO A 65 -6.19 4.91 -7.82
C PRO A 65 -6.18 5.13 -9.34
N ARG A 66 -5.53 6.20 -9.81
CA ARG A 66 -5.39 6.53 -11.23
C ARG A 66 -4.09 6.02 -11.86
N ASN A 67 -3.18 5.42 -11.08
CA ASN A 67 -1.88 4.92 -11.56
C ASN A 67 -1.47 3.61 -10.84
N ALA A 68 -2.40 2.65 -10.83
CA ALA A 68 -2.21 1.31 -10.28
C ALA A 68 -1.42 0.42 -11.27
N VAL A 69 -0.12 0.67 -11.39
CA VAL A 69 0.78 -0.06 -12.31
C VAL A 69 1.36 -1.34 -11.68
N GLY A 70 1.25 -1.49 -10.36
CA GLY A 70 1.63 -2.72 -9.67
C GLY A 70 0.58 -3.81 -9.90
N VAL A 71 1.04 -5.01 -10.26
CA VAL A 71 0.15 -6.15 -10.56
C VAL A 71 -0.06 -7.09 -9.37
N LYS A 72 0.88 -7.10 -8.41
CA LYS A 72 0.81 -7.98 -7.26
C LYS A 72 -0.11 -7.39 -6.19
N SER A 73 -1.10 -8.14 -5.74
CA SER A 73 -2.01 -7.73 -4.68
C SER A 73 -1.39 -7.90 -3.29
N TRP A 74 -2.05 -7.31 -2.30
CA TRP A 74 -1.67 -7.46 -0.90
C TRP A 74 -1.85 -8.92 -0.41
N GLU A 75 -2.93 -9.57 -0.82
CA GLU A 75 -3.26 -10.94 -0.46
C GLU A 75 -2.22 -11.92 -1.03
N GLU A 76 -1.82 -11.73 -2.29
CA GLU A 76 -0.75 -12.51 -2.92
C GLU A 76 0.58 -12.33 -2.21
N TYR A 77 0.85 -11.13 -1.67
CA TYR A 77 2.01 -10.89 -0.84
C TYR A 77 1.93 -11.65 0.50
N LEU A 78 0.80 -11.58 1.21
CA LEU A 78 0.62 -12.25 2.49
C LEU A 78 0.79 -13.78 2.37
N THR A 79 0.18 -14.39 1.36
CA THR A 79 0.31 -15.83 1.11
C THR A 79 1.75 -16.22 0.78
N ALA A 80 2.46 -15.42 -0.02
CA ALA A 80 3.80 -15.78 -0.49
C ALA A 80 4.94 -15.49 0.51
N LYS A 81 4.73 -14.60 1.49
CA LYS A 81 5.82 -14.07 2.33
C LYS A 81 5.56 -14.04 3.82
N VAL A 82 4.30 -14.11 4.26
CA VAL A 82 3.95 -13.96 5.68
C VAL A 82 3.42 -15.26 6.29
N ALA A 83 2.76 -16.11 5.51
CA ALA A 83 2.16 -17.37 5.97
C ALA A 83 3.17 -18.53 6.18
N HIS A 84 4.43 -18.24 6.51
CA HIS A 84 5.50 -19.23 6.71
C HIS A 84 5.99 -19.29 8.16
#